data_AF-A0A8S2Y379-F1
#
_entry.id   AF-A0A8S2Y379-F1
#
_cell.length_a   1.000
_cell.length_b   1.000
_cell.length_c   1.000
_cell.angle_alpha   90.00
_cell.angle_beta   90.00
_cell.angle_gamma   90.00
#
_symmetry.space_group_name_H-M   'P 1'
#
loop_
_entity.id
_entity.type
_entity.pdbx_description
1 polymer ?
#
loop_
_entity_poly.entity_id
_entity_poly.type
_entity_poly.pdbx_seq_one_letter_code
_entity_poly.pdbx_strand_id
1 'polypeptide(L)' 'MTSNHQQLLTCLHTGVTVDIQRSNGRIHQAVITQINYEAKSVTVEWQEKNEGKGKEVDLD' A
#
# COMPACT_ATOMS: atom_id res chain seq x y z
N MET A 1 -21.44 -6.25 -17.63
CA MET A 1 -20.20 -6.92 -18.08
C MET A 1 -19.00 -6.12 -17.56
N THR A 2 -18.75 -6.18 -16.26
CA THR A 2 -17.51 -5.68 -15.68
C THR A 2 -17.00 -6.80 -14.80
N SER A 3 -15.93 -7.46 -15.27
CA SER A 3 -15.32 -8.59 -14.59
C SER A 3 -14.95 -8.21 -13.15
N ASN A 4 -15.29 -9.08 -12.21
CA ASN A 4 -14.96 -8.99 -10.77
C ASN A 4 -13.48 -8.64 -10.49
N HIS A 5 -12.57 -8.90 -11.44
CA HIS A 5 -11.17 -8.52 -11.37
C HIS A 5 -10.89 -7.00 -11.33
N GLN A 6 -11.85 -6.14 -11.65
CA GLN A 6 -11.70 -4.67 -11.53
C GLN A 6 -12.20 -4.10 -10.19
N GLN A 7 -12.80 -4.93 -9.31
CA GLN A 7 -13.34 -4.46 -8.03
C GLN A 7 -12.32 -4.38 -6.88
N LEU A 8 -11.09 -4.90 -7.06
CA LEU A 8 -10.04 -4.80 -6.03
C LEU A 8 -9.21 -3.51 -6.14
N LEU A 9 -8.97 -3.03 -7.36
CA LEU A 9 -8.24 -1.77 -7.60
C LEU A 9 -9.10 -0.52 -7.33
N THR A 10 -10.42 -0.66 -7.27
CA THR A 10 -11.34 0.46 -7.02
C THR A 10 -11.41 0.88 -5.55
N CYS A 11 -10.77 0.14 -4.64
CA CYS A 11 -10.67 0.52 -3.22
C CYS A 11 -9.31 1.12 -2.86
N LEU A 12 -8.32 1.05 -3.76
CA LEU A 12 -6.98 1.52 -3.51
C LEU A 12 -6.87 3.00 -3.88
N HIS A 13 -6.71 3.84 -2.87
CA HIS A 13 -6.57 5.29 -3.03
C HIS A 13 -5.42 5.79 -2.17
N THR A 14 -4.77 6.86 -2.60
CA THR A 14 -3.82 7.57 -1.75
C THR A 14 -4.55 8.14 -0.52
N GLY A 15 -3.85 8.19 0.61
CA GLY A 15 -4.40 8.58 1.90
C GLY A 15 -5.13 7.46 2.66
N VAL A 16 -5.25 6.26 2.10
CA VAL A 16 -5.80 5.09 2.80
C VAL A 16 -4.76 4.52 3.75
N THR A 17 -5.16 4.30 5.00
CA THR A 17 -4.35 3.57 5.99
C THR A 17 -4.51 2.07 5.74
N VAL A 18 -3.38 1.38 5.65
CA VAL A 18 -3.27 -0.06 5.44
C VAL A 18 -2.35 -0.69 6.48
N ASP A 19 -2.57 -1.96 6.77
CA ASP A 19 -1.68 -2.75 7.62
C ASP A 19 -0.61 -3.43 6.76
N ILE A 20 0.66 -3.23 7.12
CA ILE A 20 1.81 -3.88 6.50
C ILE A 20 2.48 -4.84 7.47
N GLN A 21 2.85 -6.02 6.97
CA GLN A 21 3.64 -6.98 7.74
C GLN A 21 5.12 -6.84 7.41
N ARG A 22 5.95 -6.63 8.44
CA ARG A 22 7.40 -6.64 8.33
C ARG A 22 7.94 -8.07 8.26
N SER A 23 9.16 -8.24 7.77
CA SER A 23 9.85 -9.54 7.66
C SER A 23 9.98 -10.29 8.99
N ASN A 24 9.91 -9.59 10.13
CA ASN A 24 9.91 -10.18 11.47
C ASN A 24 8.52 -10.56 11.98
N GLY A 25 7.49 -10.51 11.13
CA GLY A 25 6.11 -10.88 11.47
C GLY A 25 5.29 -9.81 12.18
N ARG A 26 5.84 -8.62 12.46
CA ARG A 26 5.08 -7.53 13.09
C ARG A 26 4.21 -6.82 12.07
N ILE A 27 2.98 -6.51 12.47
CA ILE A 27 2.04 -5.71 11.68
C ILE A 27 2.11 -4.26 12.16
N HIS A 28 2.13 -3.31 11.23
CA HIS A 28 2.09 -1.88 11.52
C HIS A 28 1.27 -1.13 10.48
N GLN A 29 0.70 0.01 10.89
CA GLN A 29 -0.05 0.88 10.01
C GLN A 29 0.88 1.73 9.13
N ALA A 30 0.53 1.84 7.85
CA ALA A 30 1.14 2.73 6.89
C ALA A 30 0.05 3.40 6.05
N VAL A 31 0.38 4.50 5.40
CA VAL A 31 -0.54 5.24 4.52
C VAL A 31 -0.07 5.10 3.09
N ILE A 32 -0.97 4.80 2.17
CA ILE A 32 -0.67 4.80 0.74
C ILE A 32 -0.43 6.24 0.29
N THR A 33 0.77 6.55 -0.20
CA THR A 33 1.09 7.91 -0.68
C THR A 33 1.18 8.00 -2.19
N GLN A 34 1.47 6.88 -2.86
CA GLN A 34 1.49 6.81 -4.32
C GLN A 34 0.99 5.45 -4.82
N ILE A 35 0.31 5.45 -5.97
CA ILE A 35 -0.13 4.24 -6.67
C ILE A 35 0.44 4.30 -8.08
N ASN A 36 1.23 3.28 -8.46
CA ASN A 36 1.76 3.11 -9.80
C ASN A 36 0.98 2.01 -10.52
N TYR A 37 0.04 2.41 -11.38
CA TYR A 37 -0.79 1.48 -12.13
C TYR A 37 -0.03 0.74 -13.23
N GLU A 38 1.06 1.32 -13.77
CA GLU A 38 1.87 0.69 -14.82
C GLU A 38 2.73 -0.43 -14.24
N ALA A 39 3.42 -0.15 -13.14
CA ALA A 39 4.20 -1.14 -12.40
C ALA A 39 3.35 -2.06 -11.51
N LYS A 40 2.03 -1.81 -11.42
CA LYS A 40 1.13 -2.46 -10.45
C LYS A 40 1.71 -2.45 -9.03
N SER A 41 2.18 -1.31 -8.57
CA SER A 41 2.78 -1.18 -7.24
C SER A 41 2.18 -0.01 -6.47
N VAL A 42 2.30 -0.05 -5.15
CA VAL A 42 1.95 1.07 -4.27
C VAL A 42 3.11 1.44 -3.39
N THR A 43 3.28 2.74 -3.18
CA THR A 43 4.18 3.29 -2.18
C THR A 43 3.40 3.55 -0.90
N VAL A 44 3.86 2.96 0.20
CA VAL A 44 3.31 3.18 1.53
C VAL A 44 4.33 3.84 2.42
N GLU A 45 3.88 4.79 3.24
CA GLU A 45 4.72 5.51 4.18
C GLU A 45 4.19 5.39 5.61
N TRP A 46 5.11 5.31 6.57
CA TRP A 46 4.79 5.27 7.99
C TRP A 46 5.82 6.05 8.79
N GLN A 47 5.45 6.42 10.02
CA GLN A 47 6.34 7.09 10.97
C GLN A 47 6.89 6.08 11.96
N GLU A 48 8.21 6.02 12.11
CA GLU A 48 8.89 5.17 13.08
C GLU A 48 9.88 6.03 13.89
N LYS A 49 9.63 6.19 15.19
CA LYS A 49 10.52 6.93 16.11
C LYS A 49 10.91 8.35 15.63
N ASN A 50 9.96 9.10 15.07
CA ASN A 50 10.12 10.43 14.47
C ASN A 50 10.86 10.45 13.13
N GLU A 51 10.99 9.30 12.47
CA GLU A 51 11.53 9.20 11.12
C GLU A 51 10.46 8.67 10.16
N GLY A 52 10.27 9.38 9.04
CA GLY A 52 9.43 8.90 7.95
C GLY A 52 10.13 7.77 7.20
N LYS A 53 9.43 6.64 7.03
CA LYS A 53 9.87 5.50 6.24
C LYS A 53 8.88 5.26 5.12
N GLY A 54 9.40 4.81 3.98
CA GLY A 54 8.61 4.48 2.80
C GLY A 54 9.02 3.13 2.23
N LYS A 55 8.07 2.41 1.64
CA LYS A 55 8.32 1.17 0.91
C LYS A 55 7.40 1.06 -0.29
N GLU A 56 7.95 0.59 -1.40
CA GLU A 56 7.17 0.14 -2.54
C GLU A 56 6.78 -1.33 -2.37
N VAL A 57 5.51 -1.61 -2.67
CA VAL A 57 4.88 -2.92 -2.55
C VAL A 57 4.26 -3.24 -3.90
N ASP A 58 4.68 -4.36 -4.47
CA ASP A 58 4.12 -4.91 -5.70
C ASP A 58 2.74 -5.52 -5.42
N LEU A 59 1.81 -5.38 -6.37
CA LEU A 59 0.41 -5.83 -6.28
C LEU A 59 0.12 -7.07 -7.14
N ASP A 60 1.14 -7.71 -7.74
CA ASP A 60 0.99 -8.98 -8.47
C ASP A 60 0.65 -10.17 -7.56
#